data_AF-A0A651EVG3-F1
#
_entry.id   AF-A0A651EVG3-F1
#
_cell.length_a   1.000
_cell.length_b   1.000
_cell.length_c   1.000
_cell.angle_alpha   90.00
_cell.angle_beta   90.00
_cell.angle_gamma   90.00
#
_symmetry.space_group_name_H-M   'P 1'
#
loop_
_entity.id
_entity.type
_entity.pdbx_description
1 polymer ?
#
loop_
_entity_poly.entity_id
_entity_poly.type
_entity_poly.pdbx_seq_one_letter_code
_entity_poly.pdbx_strand_id
1 'polypeptide(L)'
;MNIFATGLIDTNGDEESLFSSDGSDFFGYGAGWVYRFGKTTVRPQHGLELFLTAPDEESANQAFALVSDCMCAIHMENMHLLEDMKPTPIDRLADTMCIDNTSRMILVIRGVVDAAELAAKASKRHDFVYAISRLALSCMLTNCSPYQVEIERGRRNAFSDYPLDHVRIGTATLLAYSAIEQIGLGIDGRKHIDKHGKWLPQMREEYIALLCTLGIDQHEKIPWMIRGKQSRIQSSFPRAQSEPASWQSDYISDEMLSIPDAVNRARILRNKFGGHAFTEAITDIRIQEAVSVQYLAHSLIIPAINHTSTKLLDRENH
;
A
#
# COMPACT_ATOMS: atom_id res chain seq x y z
N MET A 1 16.78 -19.62 17.27
CA MET A 1 16.44 -18.35 16.59
C MET A 1 17.74 -17.69 16.19
N ASN A 2 17.84 -17.30 14.93
CA ASN A 2 19.02 -16.66 14.35
C ASN A 2 18.72 -15.17 14.13
N ILE A 3 19.76 -14.32 14.18
CA ILE A 3 19.66 -12.89 13.91
C ILE A 3 20.16 -12.63 12.49
N PHE A 4 19.37 -11.89 11.72
CA PHE A 4 19.69 -11.47 10.38
C PHE A 4 19.64 -9.95 10.28
N ALA A 5 20.58 -9.37 9.54
CA ALA A 5 20.65 -7.94 9.31
C ALA A 5 20.33 -7.64 7.84
N THR A 6 19.49 -6.64 7.60
CA THR A 6 19.07 -6.26 6.24
C THR A 6 20.03 -5.26 5.58
N GLY A 7 21.09 -4.86 6.29
CA GLY A 7 22.01 -3.79 5.89
C GLY A 7 21.68 -2.44 6.51
N LEU A 8 22.50 -1.42 6.21
CA LEU A 8 22.33 -0.03 6.66
C LEU A 8 21.04 0.58 6.09
N ILE A 9 20.11 0.96 6.96
CA ILE A 9 18.94 1.76 6.62
C ILE A 9 19.11 3.12 7.32
N ASP A 10 19.57 4.11 6.57
CA ASP A 10 19.71 5.44 7.14
C ASP A 10 18.34 6.11 7.25
N THR A 11 17.85 6.30 8.48
CA THR A 11 16.53 6.85 8.77
C THR A 11 16.46 8.38 8.65
N ASN A 12 17.54 9.02 8.18
CA ASN A 12 17.54 10.42 7.77
C ASN A 12 17.21 11.38 8.94
N GLY A 13 17.95 11.29 10.06
CA GLY A 13 18.11 12.34 11.07
C GLY A 13 16.89 12.79 11.90
N ASP A 14 15.65 12.48 11.49
CA ASP A 14 14.44 12.92 12.20
C ASP A 14 14.21 12.14 13.52
N GLU A 15 14.94 11.04 13.73
CA GLU A 15 14.75 10.11 14.85
C GLU A 15 15.79 10.21 15.98
N GLU A 16 16.76 11.13 15.93
CA GLU A 16 17.57 11.45 17.14
C GLU A 16 16.67 11.90 18.33
N SER A 17 15.42 12.29 18.04
CA SER A 17 14.38 12.61 19.02
C SER A 17 13.56 11.41 19.55
N LEU A 18 13.60 10.26 18.87
CA LEU A 18 12.83 9.05 19.24
C LEU A 18 13.60 8.13 20.18
N PHE A 19 14.92 8.24 20.22
CA PHE A 19 15.71 7.65 21.29
C PHE A 19 15.71 8.62 22.46
N SER A 20 15.02 8.25 23.53
CA SER A 20 15.33 8.80 24.85
C SER A 20 16.81 8.61 25.15
N SER A 21 17.38 9.53 25.92
CA SER A 21 18.78 9.54 26.35
C SER A 21 19.21 8.28 27.14
N ASP A 22 18.31 7.32 27.33
CA ASP A 22 18.49 6.04 27.99
C ASP A 22 18.83 4.87 27.04
N GLY A 23 18.71 5.04 25.72
CA GLY A 23 19.10 4.02 24.73
C GLY A 23 18.12 2.85 24.58
N SER A 24 16.81 3.08 24.71
CA SER A 24 15.81 2.03 24.47
C SER A 24 15.75 1.64 22.98
N ASP A 25 16.04 0.36 22.67
CA ASP A 25 15.86 -0.23 21.34
C ASP A 25 14.37 -0.24 20.95
N PHE A 26 14.04 0.19 19.71
CA PHE A 26 12.71 -0.04 19.14
C PHE A 26 12.63 -1.48 18.65
N PHE A 27 11.70 -2.27 19.20
CA PHE A 27 11.48 -3.65 18.79
C PHE A 27 10.00 -4.01 18.80
N GLY A 28 9.64 -5.06 18.08
CA GLY A 28 8.28 -5.59 18.08
C GLY A 28 8.20 -7.03 17.59
N TYR A 29 7.02 -7.63 17.76
CA TYR A 29 6.80 -9.06 17.54
C TYR A 29 5.85 -9.29 16.37
N GLY A 30 6.37 -9.90 15.32
CA GLY A 30 5.58 -10.48 14.24
C GLY A 30 5.19 -11.93 14.53
N ALA A 31 4.55 -12.58 13.56
CA ALA A 31 4.16 -13.98 13.63
C ALA A 31 5.38 -14.90 13.50
N GLY A 32 6.01 -15.23 14.64
CA GLY A 32 7.17 -16.11 14.70
C GLY A 32 8.52 -15.42 14.46
N TRP A 33 8.54 -14.09 14.37
CA TRP A 33 9.76 -13.30 14.20
C TRP A 33 9.71 -12.03 15.06
N VAL A 34 10.87 -11.45 15.31
CA VAL A 34 11.05 -10.20 16.08
C VAL A 34 11.86 -9.24 15.24
N TYR A 35 11.47 -7.97 15.18
CA TYR A 35 12.34 -6.92 14.66
C TYR A 35 12.92 -6.10 15.80
N ARG A 36 14.12 -5.58 15.61
CA ARG A 36 14.65 -4.46 16.38
C ARG A 36 15.40 -3.50 15.47
N PHE A 37 15.40 -2.22 15.81
CA PHE A 37 16.30 -1.24 15.24
C PHE A 37 17.45 -1.01 16.21
N GLY A 38 18.68 -1.10 15.71
CA GLY A 38 19.87 -0.87 16.53
C GLY A 38 20.92 -0.09 15.76
N LYS A 39 21.94 0.38 16.49
CA LYS A 39 23.11 1.00 15.87
C LYS A 39 23.75 0.02 14.88
N THR A 40 24.08 0.53 13.70
CA THR A 40 24.76 -0.25 12.66
C THR A 40 26.05 -0.86 13.20
N THR A 41 26.26 -2.13 12.86
CA THR A 41 27.49 -2.87 13.19
C THR A 41 28.65 -2.54 12.24
N VAL A 42 28.37 -1.85 11.14
CA VAL A 42 29.28 -1.71 9.99
C VAL A 42 29.86 -0.29 9.86
N ARG A 43 29.06 0.77 10.05
CA ARG A 43 29.52 2.16 9.93
C ARG A 43 28.92 3.04 11.03
N PRO A 44 29.57 3.15 12.21
CA PRO A 44 28.97 3.71 13.43
C PRO A 44 28.54 5.19 13.36
N GLN A 45 28.61 5.86 12.20
CA GLN A 45 28.43 7.30 12.12
C GLN A 45 27.04 7.75 11.68
N HIS A 46 26.27 7.02 10.85
CA HIS A 46 24.92 7.48 10.43
C HIS A 46 23.97 6.31 10.10
N GLY A 47 22.81 6.24 10.77
CA GLY A 47 21.70 5.32 10.44
C GLY A 47 21.44 4.17 11.43
N LEU A 48 20.24 3.60 11.33
CA LEU A 48 19.82 2.41 12.07
C LEU A 48 19.94 1.17 11.17
N GLU A 49 20.07 0.01 11.80
CA GLU A 49 20.02 -1.27 11.10
C GLU A 49 18.80 -2.04 11.60
N LEU A 50 17.99 -2.55 10.67
CA LEU A 50 16.89 -3.45 10.97
C LEU A 50 17.46 -4.85 11.18
N PHE A 51 17.32 -5.35 12.40
CA PHE A 51 17.65 -6.72 12.75
C PHE A 51 16.37 -7.54 12.85
N LEU A 52 16.33 -8.65 12.13
CA LEU A 52 15.25 -9.63 12.19
C LEU A 52 15.73 -10.87 12.92
N THR A 53 15.00 -11.29 13.94
CA THR A 53 15.22 -12.55 14.63
C THR A 53 14.14 -13.54 14.22
N ALA A 54 14.53 -14.64 13.60
CA ALA A 54 13.61 -15.64 13.05
C ALA A 54 14.13 -17.08 13.27
N PRO A 55 13.30 -18.13 13.11
CA PRO A 55 13.73 -19.52 13.26
C PRO A 55 14.80 -19.93 12.24
N ASP A 56 14.65 -19.47 11.00
CA ASP A 56 15.48 -19.80 9.85
C ASP A 56 15.55 -18.63 8.84
N GLU A 57 16.38 -18.80 7.81
CA GLU A 57 16.62 -17.79 6.77
C GLU A 57 15.39 -17.54 5.90
N GLU A 58 14.57 -18.56 5.66
CA GLU A 58 13.32 -18.41 4.89
C GLU A 58 12.33 -17.53 5.65
N SER A 59 12.15 -17.75 6.94
CA SER A 59 11.30 -16.95 7.82
C SER A 59 11.79 -15.50 7.90
N ALA A 60 13.11 -15.28 7.95
CA ALA A 60 13.69 -13.94 7.92
C ALA A 60 13.45 -13.24 6.58
N ASN A 61 13.62 -13.94 5.45
CA ASN A 61 13.33 -13.43 4.11
C ASN A 61 11.85 -13.06 3.95
N GLN A 62 10.93 -13.91 4.44
CA GLN A 62 9.49 -13.63 4.41
C GLN A 62 9.12 -12.41 5.27
N ALA A 63 9.70 -12.31 6.47
CA ALA A 63 9.51 -11.14 7.33
C ALA A 63 10.01 -9.85 6.65
N PHE A 64 11.20 -9.88 6.07
CA PHE A 64 11.77 -8.74 5.36
C PHE A 64 10.95 -8.35 4.12
N ALA A 65 10.49 -9.32 3.34
CA ALA A 65 9.62 -9.07 2.20
C ALA A 65 8.32 -8.38 2.63
N LEU A 66 7.71 -8.80 3.74
CA LEU A 66 6.52 -8.14 4.28
C LEU A 66 6.80 -6.71 4.76
N VAL A 67 7.97 -6.45 5.36
CA VAL A 67 8.39 -5.07 5.71
C VAL A 67 8.52 -4.22 4.44
N SER A 68 9.15 -4.76 3.39
CA SER A 68 9.25 -4.09 2.08
C SER A 68 7.88 -3.80 1.47
N ASP A 69 6.97 -4.77 1.49
CA ASP A 69 5.60 -4.58 0.99
C ASP A 69 4.86 -3.48 1.78
N CYS A 70 5.06 -3.43 3.11
CA CYS A 70 4.51 -2.38 3.96
C CYS A 70 5.10 -1.00 3.61
N MET A 71 6.40 -0.92 3.29
CA MET A 71 7.02 0.33 2.82
C MET A 71 6.40 0.81 1.52
N CYS A 72 6.25 -0.08 0.53
CA CYS A 72 5.57 0.23 -0.73
C CYS A 72 4.12 0.71 -0.48
N ALA A 73 3.40 0.06 0.44
CA ALA A 73 2.04 0.42 0.75
C ALA A 73 1.94 1.80 1.42
N ILE A 74 2.77 2.08 2.43
CA ILE A 74 2.75 3.35 3.19
C ILE A 74 3.07 4.54 2.28
N HIS A 75 4.12 4.43 1.46
CA HIS A 75 4.53 5.53 0.58
C HIS A 75 3.72 5.58 -0.71
N MET A 76 2.96 4.52 -1.02
CA MET A 76 2.30 4.32 -2.30
C MET A 76 3.26 4.48 -3.50
N GLU A 77 4.52 4.12 -3.29
CA GLU A 77 5.60 4.28 -4.23
C GLU A 77 6.21 2.93 -4.59
N ASN A 78 6.88 2.93 -5.73
CA ASN A 78 7.56 1.76 -6.22
C ASN A 78 8.94 1.63 -5.55
N MET A 79 9.10 0.62 -4.68
CA MET A 79 10.37 0.31 -4.01
C MET A 79 11.03 -0.96 -4.56
N HIS A 80 11.07 -1.15 -5.89
CA HIS A 80 11.71 -2.31 -6.56
C HIS A 80 13.10 -2.69 -6.01
N LEU A 81 13.87 -1.71 -5.51
CA LEU A 81 15.21 -1.96 -4.95
C LEU A 81 15.21 -2.84 -3.70
N LEU A 82 14.10 -2.90 -2.96
CA LEU A 82 14.00 -3.70 -1.73
C LEU A 82 13.64 -5.17 -2.00
N GLU A 83 12.99 -5.50 -3.12
CA GLU A 83 12.58 -6.88 -3.43
C GLU A 83 13.78 -7.82 -3.64
N ASP A 84 14.85 -7.29 -4.25
CA ASP A 84 16.07 -8.05 -4.52
C ASP A 84 16.98 -8.18 -3.29
N MET A 85 16.71 -7.43 -2.23
CA MET A 85 17.49 -7.48 -1.00
C MET A 85 17.09 -8.69 -0.15
N LYS A 86 18.09 -9.39 0.38
CA LYS A 86 17.88 -10.49 1.33
C LYS A 86 18.60 -10.22 2.65
N PRO A 87 17.93 -10.40 3.80
CA PRO A 87 18.60 -10.35 5.10
C PRO A 87 19.75 -11.34 5.16
N THR A 88 20.90 -10.90 5.66
CA THR A 88 22.11 -11.72 5.80
C THR A 88 22.28 -12.18 7.25
N PRO A 89 22.54 -13.47 7.52
CA PRO A 89 22.86 -13.95 8.86
C PRO A 89 24.02 -13.18 9.50
N ILE A 90 23.90 -12.78 10.77
CA ILE A 90 24.88 -11.92 11.44
C ILE A 90 26.27 -12.56 11.55
N ASP A 91 26.32 -13.88 11.69
CA ASP A 91 27.55 -14.68 11.75
C ASP A 91 28.29 -14.74 10.41
N ARG A 92 27.58 -14.55 9.30
CA ARG A 92 28.13 -14.49 7.94
C ARG A 92 28.46 -13.07 7.47
N LEU A 93 28.11 -12.05 8.24
CA LEU A 93 28.43 -10.66 7.90
C LEU A 93 29.94 -10.45 7.78
N ALA A 94 30.75 -11.05 8.65
CA ALA A 94 32.20 -10.93 8.61
C ALA A 94 32.80 -11.47 7.29
N ASP A 95 32.22 -12.55 6.75
CA ASP A 95 32.66 -13.16 5.49
C ASP A 95 32.22 -12.35 4.27
N THR A 96 31.04 -11.73 4.32
CA THR A 96 30.56 -10.79 3.30
C THR A 96 31.20 -9.40 3.40
N MET A 97 31.84 -9.06 4.53
CA MET A 97 32.58 -7.81 4.72
C MET A 97 33.91 -7.76 3.97
N CYS A 98 34.49 -8.91 3.64
CA CYS A 98 35.72 -8.98 2.84
C CYS A 98 35.49 -8.82 1.33
N ILE A 99 34.23 -8.84 0.87
CA ILE A 99 33.87 -8.79 -0.55
C ILE A 99 33.25 -7.42 -0.85
N ASP A 100 34.12 -6.47 -1.17
CA ASP A 100 33.84 -5.22 -1.87
C ASP A 100 33.05 -4.11 -1.12
N ASN A 101 33.78 -3.10 -0.62
CA ASN A 101 33.25 -1.86 -0.06
C ASN A 101 32.50 -0.97 -1.08
N THR A 102 32.46 -1.38 -2.35
CA THR A 102 31.98 -0.59 -3.49
C THR A 102 30.50 -0.82 -3.83
N SER A 103 29.84 -1.82 -3.21
CA SER A 103 28.49 -2.27 -3.61
C SER A 103 27.41 -2.15 -2.53
N ARG A 104 27.73 -1.61 -1.33
CA ARG A 104 26.72 -1.41 -0.28
C ARG A 104 25.88 -0.17 -0.59
N MET A 105 24.75 -0.38 -1.23
CA MET A 105 23.72 0.64 -1.43
C MET A 105 23.20 1.08 -0.06
N ILE A 106 23.49 2.31 0.35
CA ILE A 106 22.83 2.93 1.50
C ILE A 106 21.50 3.45 0.98
N LEU A 107 20.42 2.81 1.44
CA LEU A 107 19.07 3.30 1.18
C LEU A 107 18.65 4.19 2.33
N VAL A 108 18.45 5.47 2.00
CA VAL A 108 17.87 6.45 2.91
C VAL A 108 16.36 6.40 2.68
N ILE A 109 15.62 5.68 3.54
CA ILE A 109 14.17 5.52 3.38
C ILE A 109 13.46 5.91 4.66
N ARG A 110 12.49 6.82 4.53
CA ARG A 110 11.64 7.26 5.64
C ARG A 110 10.59 6.21 5.97
N GLY A 111 10.14 6.13 7.22
CA GLY A 111 9.01 5.27 7.61
C GLY A 111 9.33 3.77 7.72
N VAL A 112 10.61 3.38 7.75
CA VAL A 112 11.00 1.96 7.94
C VAL A 112 10.50 1.39 9.26
N VAL A 113 10.49 2.21 10.32
CA VAL A 113 9.96 1.82 11.63
C VAL A 113 8.46 1.55 11.54
N ASP A 114 7.71 2.46 10.93
CA ASP A 114 6.26 2.30 10.72
C ASP A 114 5.95 1.05 9.88
N ALA A 115 6.75 0.77 8.85
CA ALA A 115 6.58 -0.41 8.02
C ALA A 115 6.91 -1.71 8.77
N ALA A 116 7.95 -1.73 9.61
CA ALA A 116 8.28 -2.88 10.44
C ALA A 116 7.18 -3.16 11.47
N GLU A 117 6.64 -2.10 12.09
CA GLU A 117 5.52 -2.21 13.01
C GLU A 117 4.25 -2.72 12.31
N LEU A 118 3.92 -2.14 11.15
CA LEU A 118 2.77 -2.54 10.35
C LEU A 118 2.92 -4.00 9.87
N ALA A 119 4.10 -4.41 9.42
CA ALA A 119 4.41 -5.78 9.02
C ALA A 119 4.24 -6.76 10.19
N ALA A 120 4.75 -6.40 11.37
CA ALA A 120 4.58 -7.21 12.57
C ALA A 120 3.10 -7.40 12.93
N LYS A 121 2.30 -6.32 12.87
CA LYS A 121 0.84 -6.36 13.07
C LYS A 121 0.14 -7.22 12.02
N ALA A 122 0.43 -6.99 10.74
CA ALA A 122 -0.19 -7.67 9.61
C ALA A 122 0.13 -9.17 9.57
N SER A 123 1.37 -9.55 9.92
CA SER A 123 1.85 -10.94 9.88
C SER A 123 1.00 -11.92 10.72
N LYS A 124 0.26 -11.41 11.71
CA LYS A 124 -0.63 -12.20 12.57
C LYS A 124 -1.91 -12.66 11.85
N ARG A 125 -2.19 -12.14 10.64
CA ARG A 125 -3.38 -12.48 9.85
C ARG A 125 -3.03 -12.60 8.37
N HIS A 126 -3.18 -13.79 7.81
CA HIS A 126 -2.91 -14.05 6.39
C HIS A 126 -3.67 -13.13 5.44
N ASP A 127 -4.92 -12.76 5.77
CA ASP A 127 -5.68 -11.81 4.94
C ASP A 127 -4.96 -10.46 4.78
N PHE A 128 -4.37 -9.95 5.86
CA PHE A 128 -3.65 -8.68 5.80
C PHE A 128 -2.30 -8.81 5.09
N VAL A 129 -1.59 -9.91 5.30
CA VAL A 129 -0.36 -10.21 4.54
C VAL A 129 -0.65 -10.16 3.04
N TYR A 130 -1.65 -10.91 2.57
CA TYR A 130 -1.99 -10.94 1.14
C TYR A 130 -2.57 -9.61 0.64
N ALA A 131 -3.32 -8.87 1.46
CA ALA A 131 -3.83 -7.56 1.07
C ALA A 131 -2.69 -6.56 0.83
N ILE A 132 -1.71 -6.49 1.76
CA ILE A 132 -0.55 -5.61 1.62
C ILE A 132 0.28 -6.01 0.41
N SER A 133 0.63 -7.29 0.26
CA SER A 133 1.45 -7.73 -0.89
C SER A 133 0.76 -7.44 -2.24
N ARG A 134 -0.56 -7.58 -2.33
CA ARG A 134 -1.31 -7.20 -3.55
C ARG A 134 -1.28 -5.69 -3.80
N LEU A 135 -1.42 -4.88 -2.75
CA LEU A 135 -1.34 -3.44 -2.87
C LEU A 135 0.08 -3.01 -3.28
N ALA A 136 1.11 -3.54 -2.63
CA ALA A 136 2.51 -3.29 -2.96
C ALA A 136 2.80 -3.64 -4.42
N LEU A 137 2.43 -4.84 -4.87
CA LEU A 137 2.62 -5.26 -6.26
C LEU A 137 1.85 -4.36 -7.25
N SER A 138 0.65 -3.93 -6.89
CA SER A 138 -0.09 -2.96 -7.68
C SER A 138 0.70 -1.65 -7.85
N CYS A 139 1.25 -1.09 -6.76
CA CYS A 139 2.08 0.11 -6.81
C CYS A 139 3.34 -0.12 -7.67
N MET A 140 3.96 -1.29 -7.59
CA MET A 140 5.16 -1.63 -8.37
C MET A 140 4.90 -1.76 -9.87
N LEU A 141 3.69 -2.18 -10.28
CA LEU A 141 3.30 -2.25 -11.68
C LEU A 141 3.05 -0.87 -12.30
N THR A 142 2.58 0.09 -11.50
CA THR A 142 2.41 1.48 -11.92
C THR A 142 3.62 2.29 -11.51
N ASN A 143 4.58 2.46 -12.41
CA ASN A 143 5.64 3.46 -12.21
C ASN A 143 5.06 4.87 -12.43
N CYS A 144 4.19 5.30 -11.51
CA CYS A 144 3.60 6.62 -11.54
C CYS A 144 4.62 7.59 -10.96
N SER A 145 5.29 8.35 -11.83
CA SER A 145 6.08 9.47 -11.35
C SER A 145 5.16 10.45 -10.63
N PRO A 146 5.56 11.03 -9.47
CA PRO A 146 4.77 12.08 -8.79
C PRO A 146 4.36 13.21 -9.75
N TYR A 147 5.18 13.49 -10.77
CA TYR A 147 4.87 14.45 -11.83
C TYR A 147 3.61 14.13 -12.65
N GLN A 148 3.28 12.85 -12.84
CA GLN A 148 2.10 12.43 -13.62
C GLN A 148 0.78 12.64 -12.86
N VAL A 149 0.86 12.71 -11.52
CA VAL A 149 -0.28 12.94 -10.61
C VAL A 149 -0.21 14.31 -9.93
N GLU A 150 0.72 15.18 -10.33
CA GLU A 150 0.80 16.56 -9.85
C GLU A 150 -0.33 17.42 -10.46
N ILE A 151 -0.94 18.27 -9.65
CA ILE A 151 -2.08 19.11 -10.04
C ILE A 151 -1.67 20.08 -11.16
N GLU A 152 -0.53 20.75 -11.04
CA GLU A 152 -0.12 21.79 -12.00
C GLU A 152 0.35 21.23 -13.35
N ARG A 153 0.94 20.03 -13.34
CA ARG A 153 1.60 19.41 -14.51
C ARG A 153 0.81 18.28 -15.15
N GLY A 154 -0.17 17.70 -14.44
CA GLY A 154 -1.06 16.65 -14.94
C GLY A 154 -2.05 17.10 -16.04
N ARG A 155 -1.92 18.33 -16.55
CA ARG A 155 -2.78 18.92 -17.59
C ARG A 155 -2.72 18.20 -18.96
N ARG A 156 -1.77 17.28 -19.17
CA ARG A 156 -1.56 16.57 -20.45
C ARG A 156 -1.49 15.05 -20.31
N ASN A 157 -2.27 14.46 -19.42
CA ASN A 157 -2.33 13.00 -19.31
C ASN A 157 -3.20 12.43 -20.45
N ALA A 158 -2.58 12.30 -21.62
CA ALA A 158 -3.13 11.56 -22.74
C ALA A 158 -3.23 10.07 -22.37
N PHE A 159 -4.12 9.36 -23.05
CA PHE A 159 -4.11 7.90 -23.04
C PHE A 159 -2.74 7.44 -23.56
N SER A 160 -2.14 6.43 -22.93
CA SER A 160 -0.96 5.82 -23.52
C SER A 160 -1.38 5.09 -24.79
N ASP A 161 -0.59 5.17 -25.85
CA ASP A 161 -0.79 4.34 -27.05
C ASP A 161 -0.05 2.99 -26.92
N TYR A 162 0.70 2.78 -25.83
CA TYR A 162 1.56 1.62 -25.65
C TYR A 162 0.81 0.48 -24.94
N PRO A 163 0.64 -0.71 -25.57
CA PRO A 163 -0.14 -1.80 -24.98
C PRO A 163 0.38 -2.30 -23.63
N LEU A 164 1.69 -2.24 -23.39
CA LEU A 164 2.26 -2.64 -22.10
C LEU A 164 1.74 -1.75 -20.96
N ASP A 165 1.53 -0.46 -21.20
CA ASP A 165 1.01 0.45 -20.19
C ASP A 165 -0.45 0.09 -19.87
N HIS A 166 -1.26 -0.24 -20.88
CA HIS A 166 -2.62 -0.70 -20.67
C HIS A 166 -2.66 -1.94 -19.77
N VAL A 167 -1.83 -2.94 -20.09
CA VAL A 167 -1.73 -4.18 -19.32
C VAL A 167 -1.28 -3.90 -17.88
N ARG A 168 -0.25 -3.06 -17.69
CA ARG A 168 0.27 -2.69 -16.37
C ARG A 168 -0.78 -1.97 -15.53
N ILE A 169 -1.39 -0.92 -16.06
CA ILE A 169 -2.39 -0.10 -15.35
C ILE A 169 -3.63 -0.94 -15.05
N GLY A 170 -4.10 -1.74 -16.01
CA GLY A 170 -5.24 -2.65 -15.82
C GLY A 170 -4.96 -3.68 -14.72
N THR A 171 -3.79 -4.33 -14.76
CA THR A 171 -3.39 -5.33 -13.75
C THR A 171 -3.22 -4.71 -12.36
N ALA A 172 -2.59 -3.53 -12.26
CA ALA A 172 -2.47 -2.81 -11.01
C ALA A 172 -3.85 -2.47 -10.42
N THR A 173 -4.77 -1.98 -11.25
CA THR A 173 -6.15 -1.70 -10.83
C THR A 173 -6.85 -2.95 -10.29
N LEU A 174 -6.66 -4.11 -10.94
CA LEU A 174 -7.20 -5.40 -10.48
C LEU A 174 -6.61 -5.83 -9.14
N LEU A 175 -5.30 -5.73 -8.98
CA LEU A 175 -4.59 -6.10 -7.76
C LEU A 175 -4.99 -5.21 -6.58
N ALA A 176 -5.05 -3.89 -6.77
CA ALA A 176 -5.48 -2.96 -5.74
C ALA A 176 -6.92 -3.24 -5.30
N TYR A 177 -7.85 -3.50 -6.22
CA TYR A 177 -9.21 -3.89 -5.84
C TYR A 177 -9.25 -5.25 -5.14
N SER A 178 -8.44 -6.22 -5.59
CA SER A 178 -8.36 -7.54 -4.95
C SER A 178 -7.78 -7.48 -3.53
N ALA A 179 -6.95 -6.47 -3.22
CA ALA A 179 -6.51 -6.20 -1.85
C ALA A 179 -7.67 -5.76 -0.94
N ILE A 180 -8.59 -4.93 -1.46
CA ILE A 180 -9.83 -4.54 -0.77
C ILE A 180 -10.74 -5.76 -0.55
N GLU A 181 -10.89 -6.62 -1.56
CA GLU A 181 -11.64 -7.88 -1.44
C GLU A 181 -11.04 -8.81 -0.38
N GLN A 182 -9.71 -8.88 -0.29
CA GLN A 182 -9.01 -9.76 0.67
C GLN A 182 -9.34 -9.42 2.12
N ILE A 183 -9.53 -8.15 2.46
CA ILE A 183 -9.92 -7.72 3.81
C ILE A 183 -11.44 -7.74 4.04
N GLY A 184 -12.21 -8.29 3.10
CA GLY A 184 -13.66 -8.44 3.22
C GLY A 184 -14.47 -7.19 2.87
N LEU A 185 -13.85 -6.17 2.28
CA LEU A 185 -14.51 -4.91 1.87
C LEU A 185 -14.91 -4.89 0.38
N GLY A 186 -14.75 -6.02 -0.32
CA GLY A 186 -15.27 -6.19 -1.67
C GLY A 186 -16.80 -6.13 -1.72
N ILE A 187 -17.35 -5.66 -2.84
CA ILE A 187 -18.81 -5.58 -3.02
C ILE A 187 -19.25 -6.27 -4.31
N ASP A 188 -20.33 -7.03 -4.23
CA ASP A 188 -21.00 -7.62 -5.39
C ASP A 188 -22.04 -6.64 -5.95
N GLY A 189 -21.90 -6.28 -7.22
CA GLY A 189 -22.80 -5.36 -7.92
C GLY A 189 -24.24 -5.86 -8.05
N ARG A 190 -24.54 -7.16 -7.91
CA ARG A 190 -25.93 -7.68 -7.93
C ARG A 190 -26.58 -7.66 -6.55
N LYS A 191 -25.76 -7.80 -5.51
CA LYS A 191 -26.22 -7.88 -4.11
C LYS A 191 -26.30 -6.50 -3.46
N HIS A 192 -25.37 -5.61 -3.76
CA HIS A 192 -25.22 -4.33 -3.05
C HIS A 192 -25.80 -3.14 -3.82
N ILE A 193 -25.89 -3.26 -5.15
CA ILE A 193 -26.21 -2.16 -6.05
C ILE A 193 -27.48 -2.50 -6.83
N ASP A 194 -28.37 -1.51 -6.99
CA ASP A 194 -29.59 -1.63 -7.77
C ASP A 194 -29.33 -1.55 -9.28
N LYS A 195 -30.39 -1.75 -10.08
CA LYS A 195 -30.33 -1.66 -11.55
C LYS A 195 -29.96 -0.26 -12.09
N HIS A 196 -29.98 0.77 -11.25
CA HIS A 196 -29.64 2.15 -11.60
C HIS A 196 -28.21 2.53 -11.14
N GLY A 197 -27.45 1.58 -10.58
CA GLY A 197 -26.09 1.83 -10.10
C GLY A 197 -26.04 2.48 -8.72
N LYS A 198 -27.16 2.56 -8.00
CA LYS A 198 -27.23 3.11 -6.65
C LYS A 198 -27.14 2.01 -5.60
N TRP A 199 -26.54 2.33 -4.47
CA TRP A 199 -26.54 1.43 -3.32
C TRP A 199 -27.95 1.09 -2.86
N LEU A 200 -28.19 -0.18 -2.56
CA LEU A 200 -29.37 -0.59 -1.79
C LEU A 200 -29.20 -0.04 -0.35
N PRO A 201 -30.18 0.69 0.20
CA PRO A 201 -30.01 1.40 1.49
C PRO A 201 -29.52 0.51 2.62
N GLN A 202 -30.15 -0.66 2.81
CA GLN A 202 -29.76 -1.63 3.82
C GLN A 202 -28.30 -2.12 3.64
N MET A 203 -27.90 -2.44 2.42
CA MET A 203 -26.54 -2.91 2.14
C MET A 203 -25.50 -1.81 2.37
N ARG A 204 -25.86 -0.54 2.15
CA ARG A 204 -24.99 0.60 2.45
C ARG A 204 -24.77 0.74 3.95
N GLU A 205 -25.82 0.61 4.75
CA GLU A 205 -25.74 0.67 6.22
C GLU A 205 -24.89 -0.49 6.77
N GLU A 206 -25.10 -1.71 6.28
CA GLU A 206 -24.28 -2.88 6.66
C GLU A 206 -22.80 -2.68 6.29
N TYR A 207 -22.53 -2.12 5.10
CA TYR A 207 -21.17 -1.82 4.66
C TYR A 207 -20.51 -0.74 5.53
N ILE A 208 -21.25 0.32 5.90
CA ILE A 208 -20.78 1.36 6.81
C ILE A 208 -20.46 0.77 8.19
N ALA A 209 -21.34 -0.08 8.73
CA ALA A 209 -21.10 -0.74 10.01
C ALA A 209 -19.82 -1.59 9.94
N LEU A 210 -19.58 -2.30 8.83
CA LEU A 210 -18.35 -3.06 8.61
C LEU A 210 -17.11 -2.17 8.63
N LEU A 211 -17.12 -1.00 7.96
CA LEU A 211 -16.02 -0.04 8.03
C LEU A 211 -15.70 0.36 9.49
N CYS A 212 -16.73 0.69 10.27
CA CYS A 212 -16.55 1.04 11.68
C CYS A 212 -15.98 -0.11 12.52
N THR A 213 -16.36 -1.36 12.23
CA THR A 213 -15.80 -2.52 12.97
C THR A 213 -14.29 -2.69 12.73
N LEU A 214 -13.81 -2.29 11.55
CA LEU A 214 -12.40 -2.25 11.15
C LEU A 214 -11.70 -0.94 11.54
N GLY A 215 -12.37 0.00 12.22
CA GLY A 215 -11.78 1.25 12.68
C GLY A 215 -11.52 2.26 11.56
N ILE A 216 -12.21 2.09 10.42
CA ILE A 216 -12.15 3.01 9.28
C ILE A 216 -13.19 4.11 9.48
N ASP A 217 -12.80 5.37 9.31
CA ASP A 217 -13.71 6.50 9.40
C ASP A 217 -14.63 6.54 8.17
N GLN A 218 -15.91 6.27 8.38
CA GLN A 218 -16.94 6.33 7.35
C GLN A 218 -17.14 7.73 6.74
N HIS A 219 -16.70 8.79 7.42
CA HIS A 219 -16.82 10.17 6.97
C HIS A 219 -15.64 10.62 6.11
N GLU A 220 -14.55 9.86 6.11
CA GLU A 220 -13.41 10.11 5.24
C GLU A 220 -13.86 10.13 3.78
N LYS A 221 -13.32 11.12 3.06
CA LYS A 221 -13.56 11.28 1.63
C LYS A 221 -12.32 10.88 0.87
N ILE A 222 -12.52 10.04 -0.14
CA ILE A 222 -11.46 9.54 -0.99
C ILE A 222 -11.32 10.47 -2.20
N PRO A 223 -10.16 11.11 -2.39
CA PRO A 223 -9.89 11.86 -3.61
C PRO A 223 -9.84 10.90 -4.78
N TRP A 224 -10.65 11.19 -5.80
CA TRP A 224 -10.73 10.41 -7.03
C TRP A 224 -10.27 11.26 -8.19
N MET A 225 -9.19 10.83 -8.84
CA MET A 225 -8.53 11.63 -9.87
C MET A 225 -9.30 11.54 -11.20
N ILE A 226 -9.69 12.70 -11.75
CA ILE A 226 -10.38 12.85 -13.03
C ILE A 226 -9.73 14.02 -13.75
N ARG A 227 -8.77 13.73 -14.64
CA ARG A 227 -7.95 14.78 -15.28
C ARG A 227 -7.93 14.64 -16.78
N GLY A 228 -7.98 15.77 -17.48
CA GLY A 228 -8.06 15.82 -18.94
C GLY A 228 -9.44 15.43 -19.47
N LYS A 229 -9.50 14.97 -20.73
CA LYS A 229 -10.76 14.60 -21.39
C LYS A 229 -11.41 13.39 -20.70
N GLN A 230 -12.73 13.44 -20.56
CA GLN A 230 -13.49 12.32 -20.00
C GLN A 230 -13.33 11.06 -20.89
N SER A 231 -12.93 9.93 -20.28
CA SER A 231 -12.79 8.65 -20.99
C SER A 231 -14.14 7.91 -21.10
N ARG A 232 -14.27 6.94 -22.03
CA ARG A 232 -15.51 6.14 -22.12
C ARG A 232 -15.76 5.34 -20.84
N ILE A 233 -14.69 4.92 -20.16
CA ILE A 233 -14.78 4.25 -18.85
C ILE A 233 -15.40 5.19 -17.82
N GLN A 234 -14.98 6.46 -17.77
CA GLN A 234 -15.54 7.43 -16.82
C GLN A 234 -17.03 7.69 -17.05
N SER A 235 -17.49 7.64 -18.30
CA SER A 235 -18.92 7.73 -18.62
C SER A 235 -19.74 6.54 -18.10
N SER A 236 -19.10 5.42 -17.75
CA SER A 236 -19.77 4.24 -17.18
C SER A 236 -19.98 4.32 -15.66
N PHE A 237 -19.40 5.32 -15.00
CA PHE A 237 -19.61 5.50 -13.57
C PHE A 237 -21.01 6.07 -13.32
N PRO A 238 -21.74 5.54 -12.32
CA PRO A 238 -22.96 6.19 -11.88
C PRO A 238 -22.62 7.60 -11.41
N ARG A 239 -23.53 8.55 -11.62
CA ARG A 239 -23.41 9.90 -11.04
C ARG A 239 -23.37 9.73 -9.53
N ALA A 240 -22.18 9.83 -8.95
CA ALA A 240 -22.00 9.83 -7.52
C ALA A 240 -22.58 11.13 -6.96
N GLN A 241 -23.03 11.10 -5.72
CA GLN A 241 -23.12 12.32 -4.91
C GLN A 241 -21.70 12.66 -4.47
N SER A 242 -20.89 13.14 -5.41
CA SER A 242 -19.51 13.56 -5.18
C SER A 242 -19.48 15.06 -4.92
N GLU A 243 -18.53 15.48 -4.09
CA GLU A 243 -18.18 16.89 -3.94
C GLU A 243 -17.00 17.19 -4.87
N PRO A 244 -16.98 18.36 -5.55
CA PRO A 244 -15.80 18.77 -6.29
C PRO A 244 -14.60 18.94 -5.34
N ALA A 245 -13.41 18.50 -5.74
CA ALA A 245 -12.21 18.78 -4.99
C ALA A 245 -11.90 20.29 -4.97
N SER A 246 -11.31 20.80 -3.88
CA SER A 246 -11.00 22.23 -3.73
C SER A 246 -9.97 22.76 -4.74
N TRP A 247 -9.22 21.86 -5.38
CA TRP A 247 -8.22 22.15 -6.40
C TRP A 247 -8.71 21.89 -7.84
N GLN A 248 -10.03 21.77 -8.04
CA GLN A 248 -10.57 21.67 -9.40
C GLN A 248 -10.18 22.88 -10.26
N SER A 249 -9.98 22.62 -11.54
CA SER A 249 -9.70 23.62 -12.57
C SER A 249 -10.18 23.11 -13.93
N ASP A 250 -10.06 23.90 -14.99
CA ASP A 250 -10.57 23.58 -16.33
C ASP A 250 -10.19 22.18 -16.85
N TYR A 251 -9.03 21.65 -16.44
CA TYR A 251 -8.52 20.34 -16.87
C TYR A 251 -8.46 19.31 -15.73
N ILE A 252 -8.94 19.66 -14.55
CA ILE A 252 -8.91 18.83 -13.33
C ILE A 252 -10.30 18.82 -12.74
N SER A 253 -11.00 17.72 -12.92
CA SER A 253 -12.34 17.47 -12.41
C SER A 253 -12.33 16.46 -11.27
N ASP A 254 -11.22 16.40 -10.52
CA ASP A 254 -11.06 15.51 -9.36
C ASP A 254 -12.25 15.63 -8.39
N GLU A 255 -12.68 14.52 -7.83
CA GLU A 255 -13.88 14.42 -6.99
C GLU A 255 -13.52 13.89 -5.60
N MET A 256 -14.28 14.29 -4.57
CA MET A 256 -14.21 13.71 -3.24
C MET A 256 -15.37 12.73 -3.07
N LEU A 257 -15.07 11.44 -3.01
CA LEU A 257 -16.06 10.36 -2.92
C LEU A 257 -16.21 9.87 -1.49
N SER A 258 -17.42 9.46 -1.12
CA SER A 258 -17.57 8.61 0.08
C SER A 258 -16.90 7.26 -0.16
N ILE A 259 -16.38 6.61 0.89
CA ILE A 259 -15.77 5.28 0.78
C ILE A 259 -16.68 4.27 0.05
N PRO A 260 -17.99 4.13 0.36
CA PRO A 260 -18.86 3.20 -0.38
C PRO A 260 -18.93 3.51 -1.88
N ASP A 261 -18.96 4.78 -2.26
CA ASP A 261 -19.05 5.17 -3.67
C ASP A 261 -17.71 4.94 -4.39
N ALA A 262 -16.58 5.21 -3.72
CA ALA A 262 -15.24 4.91 -4.23
C ALA A 262 -15.04 3.40 -4.46
N VAL A 263 -15.49 2.56 -3.54
CA VAL A 263 -15.42 1.08 -3.67
C VAL A 263 -16.29 0.59 -4.81
N ASN A 264 -17.50 1.12 -5.00
CA ASN A 264 -18.32 0.77 -6.16
C ASN A 264 -17.66 1.22 -7.48
N ARG A 265 -17.02 2.40 -7.50
CA ARG A 265 -16.29 2.88 -8.68
C ARG A 265 -15.09 1.98 -9.01
N ALA A 266 -14.31 1.59 -8.00
CA ALA A 266 -13.21 0.64 -8.14
C ALA A 266 -13.69 -0.74 -8.64
N ARG A 267 -14.84 -1.23 -8.17
CA ARG A 267 -15.47 -2.45 -8.66
C ARG A 267 -15.83 -2.37 -10.14
N ILE A 268 -16.40 -1.24 -10.58
CA ILE A 268 -16.74 -1.03 -12.00
C ILE A 268 -15.49 -1.10 -12.86
N LEU A 269 -14.40 -0.43 -12.44
CA LEU A 269 -13.10 -0.53 -13.09
C LEU A 269 -12.62 -1.99 -13.16
N ARG A 270 -12.58 -2.69 -12.02
CA ARG A 270 -12.20 -4.10 -11.95
C ARG A 270 -13.02 -4.97 -12.90
N ASN A 271 -14.32 -4.75 -13.02
CA ASN A 271 -15.18 -5.51 -13.94
C ASN A 271 -14.93 -5.20 -15.42
N LYS A 272 -14.42 -4.02 -15.76
CA LYS A 272 -14.01 -3.67 -17.13
C LYS A 272 -12.70 -4.34 -17.53
N PHE A 273 -11.82 -4.62 -16.57
CA PHE A 273 -10.49 -5.18 -16.83
C PHE A 273 -10.34 -6.67 -16.46
N GLY A 274 -11.20 -7.19 -15.58
CA GLY A 274 -11.10 -8.55 -15.03
C GLY A 274 -11.78 -9.65 -15.87
N GLY A 275 -12.16 -9.34 -17.12
CA GLY A 275 -12.65 -10.34 -18.06
C GLY A 275 -11.51 -11.16 -18.67
N HIS A 276 -11.81 -12.36 -19.19
CA HIS A 276 -10.83 -13.31 -19.76
C HIS A 276 -9.97 -12.78 -20.93
N ALA A 277 -10.23 -11.56 -21.42
CA ALA A 277 -9.37 -10.83 -22.31
C ALA A 277 -9.50 -9.33 -22.00
N PHE A 278 -8.38 -8.60 -22.12
CA PHE A 278 -8.41 -7.15 -22.13
C PHE A 278 -9.23 -6.68 -23.33
N THR A 279 -10.37 -6.04 -23.05
CA THR A 279 -11.27 -5.52 -24.08
C THR A 279 -10.76 -4.18 -24.64
N GLU A 280 -11.40 -3.65 -25.68
CA GLU A 280 -11.14 -2.28 -26.16
C GLU A 280 -11.24 -1.22 -25.04
N ALA A 281 -11.92 -1.50 -23.93
CA ALA A 281 -11.98 -0.57 -22.80
C ALA A 281 -10.60 -0.33 -22.16
N ILE A 282 -9.62 -1.24 -22.29
CA ILE A 282 -8.31 -1.06 -21.68
C ILE A 282 -7.53 0.11 -22.30
N THR A 283 -7.79 0.46 -23.57
CA THR A 283 -7.10 1.58 -24.21
C THR A 283 -7.52 2.94 -23.64
N ASP A 284 -8.63 2.96 -22.90
CA ASP A 284 -9.20 4.14 -22.26
C ASP A 284 -8.81 4.26 -20.78
N ILE A 285 -8.00 3.33 -20.26
CA ILE A 285 -7.50 3.41 -18.88
C ILE A 285 -6.33 4.39 -18.82
N ARG A 286 -6.27 5.19 -17.76
CA ARG A 286 -5.09 5.99 -17.43
C ARG A 286 -4.58 5.61 -16.06
N ILE A 287 -3.37 6.09 -15.79
CA ILE A 287 -2.70 5.84 -14.53
C ILE A 287 -3.48 6.39 -13.33
N GLN A 288 -4.24 7.46 -13.52
CA GLN A 288 -5.08 8.06 -12.47
C GLN A 288 -6.15 7.11 -11.96
N GLU A 289 -6.74 6.29 -12.82
CA GLU A 289 -7.72 5.29 -12.40
C GLU A 289 -7.08 4.22 -11.50
N ALA A 290 -5.87 3.76 -11.82
CA ALA A 290 -5.13 2.81 -10.98
C ALA A 290 -4.72 3.45 -9.64
N VAL A 291 -4.15 4.66 -9.68
CA VAL A 291 -3.71 5.40 -8.48
C VAL A 291 -4.89 5.70 -7.54
N SER A 292 -6.06 6.03 -8.07
CA SER A 292 -7.25 6.26 -7.23
C SER A 292 -7.70 4.99 -6.51
N VAL A 293 -7.59 3.82 -7.16
CA VAL A 293 -7.91 2.52 -6.53
C VAL A 293 -6.82 2.10 -5.53
N GLN A 294 -5.55 2.38 -5.81
CA GLN A 294 -4.45 2.17 -4.87
C GLN A 294 -4.61 3.04 -3.62
N TYR A 295 -4.93 4.32 -3.78
CA TYR A 295 -5.19 5.23 -2.66
C TYR A 295 -6.36 4.74 -1.81
N LEU A 296 -7.46 4.34 -2.47
CA LEU A 296 -8.59 3.73 -1.78
C LEU A 296 -8.18 2.49 -0.98
N ALA A 297 -7.42 1.57 -1.60
CA ALA A 297 -6.96 0.36 -0.91
C ALA A 297 -6.06 0.70 0.29
N HIS A 298 -5.15 1.66 0.13
CA HIS A 298 -4.31 2.18 1.20
C HIS A 298 -5.13 2.73 2.38
N SER A 299 -6.08 3.65 2.12
CA SER A 299 -6.97 4.23 3.13
C SER A 299 -7.85 3.20 3.86
N LEU A 300 -8.04 2.00 3.30
CA LEU A 300 -8.81 0.94 3.95
C LEU A 300 -7.92 -0.05 4.71
N ILE A 301 -6.80 -0.46 4.13
CA ILE A 301 -5.95 -1.55 4.66
C ILE A 301 -5.16 -1.08 5.87
N ILE A 302 -4.51 0.09 5.81
CA ILE A 302 -3.63 0.56 6.89
C ILE A 302 -4.42 0.78 8.19
N PRO A 303 -5.57 1.49 8.21
CA PRO A 303 -6.36 1.63 9.42
C PRO A 303 -6.90 0.29 9.94
N ALA A 304 -7.31 -0.62 9.04
CA ALA A 304 -7.84 -1.94 9.44
C ALA A 304 -6.80 -2.80 10.18
N ILE A 305 -5.53 -2.76 9.76
CA ILE A 305 -4.43 -3.47 10.44
C ILE A 305 -4.18 -2.86 11.82
N ASN A 306 -4.10 -1.53 11.90
CA ASN A 306 -3.82 -0.82 13.14
C ASN A 306 -4.93 -1.05 14.18
N HIS A 307 -6.20 -0.95 13.78
CA HIS A 307 -7.34 -1.16 14.69
C HIS A 307 -7.45 -2.60 15.20
N THR A 308 -7.24 -3.59 14.32
CA THR A 308 -7.29 -5.00 14.72
C THR A 308 -6.23 -5.31 15.77
N SER A 309 -5.07 -4.67 15.67
CA SER A 309 -3.95 -4.88 16.58
C SER A 309 -4.22 -4.32 17.98
N THR A 310 -4.83 -3.13 18.08
CA THR A 310 -5.24 -2.54 19.36
C THR A 310 -6.22 -3.46 20.12
N LYS A 311 -7.21 -4.02 19.42
CA LYS A 311 -8.20 -4.92 20.03
C LYS A 311 -7.60 -6.24 20.54
N LEU A 312 -6.50 -6.71 19.98
CA LEU A 312 -5.82 -7.92 20.44
C LEU A 312 -5.06 -7.65 21.75
N LEU A 313 -4.40 -6.49 21.86
CA LEU A 313 -3.71 -6.07 23.08
C LEU A 313 -4.68 -5.87 24.25
N ASP A 314 -5.87 -5.33 24.00
CA ASP A 314 -6.90 -5.18 25.05
C ASP A 314 -7.46 -6.52 25.55
N ARG A 315 -7.41 -7.58 24.72
CA ARG A 315 -7.90 -8.93 25.09
C ARG A 315 -6.88 -9.76 25.86
N GLU A 316 -5.58 -9.50 25.68
CA GLU A 316 -4.52 -10.21 26.42
C GLU A 316 -4.32 -9.64 27.84
N ASN A 317 -4.87 -8.45 28.13
CA ASN A 317 -4.78 -7.77 29.42
C ASN A 317 -6.02 -7.96 30.33
N HIS A 318 -6.97 -8.82 29.95
CA HIS A 318 -8.19 -9.16 30.69
C HIS A 318 -8.33 -10.67 30.87
#